data_AF-A0A3G7TJ12-F1
#
_entry.id   AF-A0A3G7TJ12-F1
#
_cell.length_a   1.000
_cell.length_b   1.000
_cell.length_c   1.000
_cell.angle_alpha   90.00
_cell.angle_beta   90.00
_cell.angle_gamma   90.00
#
_symmetry.space_group_name_H-M   'P 1'
#
loop_
_entity.id
_entity.type
_entity.pdbx_description
1 polymer ?
#
loop_
_entity_poly.entity_id
_entity_poly.type
_entity_poly.pdbx_seq_one_letter_code
_entity_poly.pdbx_strand_id
1 'polypeptide(L)'
;MALTRSFKHSIAERAEHDPAFSQALLDEAATLFLNGEPEMSRIILRDLVNATVGFEALARETAKPSKSLHRMLSASGNPSMDNLAAIFAAIRAKLGVAIEVRAVPAH
;
A
#
# COMPACT_ATOMS: atom_id res chain seq x y z
N MET A 1 -0.49 11.83 -22.35
CA MET A 1 0.40 12.71 -21.56
C MET A 1 1.10 11.87 -20.52
N ALA A 2 2.41 11.79 -20.61
CA ALA A 2 3.19 10.87 -19.82
C ALA A 2 3.51 11.53 -18.48
N LEU A 3 2.79 11.12 -17.42
CA LEU A 3 3.22 11.24 -16.02
C LEU A 3 4.44 10.31 -15.85
N THR A 4 5.52 10.67 -16.55
CA THR A 4 6.69 9.83 -16.77
C THR A 4 7.38 9.63 -15.44
N ARG A 5 7.71 8.38 -15.12
CA ARG A 5 8.73 7.86 -14.19
C ARG A 5 9.24 8.79 -13.06
N SER A 6 9.70 10.00 -13.36
CA SER A 6 10.00 11.10 -12.42
C SER A 6 8.95 11.30 -11.32
N PHE A 7 7.64 11.35 -11.64
CA PHE A 7 6.61 11.54 -10.60
C PHE A 7 6.51 10.34 -9.64
N LYS A 8 6.54 9.11 -10.17
CA LYS A 8 6.55 7.89 -9.35
C LYS A 8 7.83 7.76 -8.52
N HIS A 9 8.96 8.17 -9.07
CA HIS A 9 10.23 8.23 -8.35
C HIS A 9 10.15 9.22 -7.19
N SER A 10 9.59 10.40 -7.43
CA SER A 10 9.41 11.41 -6.39
C SER A 10 8.49 10.99 -5.26
N ILE A 11 7.44 10.19 -5.54
CA ILE A 11 6.56 9.64 -4.50
C ILE A 11 7.29 8.57 -3.69
N ALA A 12 8.01 7.66 -4.35
CA ALA A 12 8.75 6.59 -3.67
C ALA A 12 9.88 7.15 -2.78
N GLU A 13 10.71 8.04 -3.33
CA GLU A 13 11.79 8.72 -2.58
C GLU A 13 11.23 9.52 -1.40
N ARG A 14 10.11 10.22 -1.60
CA ARG A 14 9.49 10.97 -0.51
C ARG A 14 8.92 10.04 0.56
N ALA A 15 8.24 8.95 0.17
CA ALA A 15 7.72 7.97 1.13
C ALA A 15 8.82 7.30 1.96
N GLU A 16 10.01 7.12 1.39
CA GLU A 16 11.17 6.57 2.09
C GLU A 16 11.71 7.53 3.18
N HIS A 17 11.66 8.85 2.94
CA HIS A 17 12.28 9.84 3.82
C HIS A 17 11.30 10.65 4.70
N ASP A 18 10.00 10.61 4.40
CA ASP A 18 8.95 11.37 5.07
C ASP A 18 7.90 10.40 5.68
N PRO A 19 8.03 10.03 6.97
CA PRO A 19 7.10 9.14 7.64
C PRO A 19 5.66 9.66 7.65
N ALA A 20 5.45 10.97 7.72
CA ALA A 20 4.11 11.57 7.72
C ALA A 20 3.46 11.41 6.35
N PHE A 21 4.24 11.55 5.27
CA PHE A 21 3.76 11.27 3.92
C PHE A 21 3.42 9.79 3.72
N SER A 22 4.26 8.88 4.21
CA SER A 22 3.96 7.44 4.17
C SER A 22 2.70 7.06 4.95
N GLN A 23 2.48 7.68 6.12
CA GLN A 23 1.25 7.50 6.88
C GLN A 23 0.03 8.01 6.10
N ALA A 24 0.10 9.22 5.51
CA ALA A 24 -1.00 9.77 4.71
C ALA A 24 -1.33 8.89 3.50
N LEU A 25 -0.32 8.31 2.83
CA LEU A 25 -0.55 7.35 1.75
C LEU A 25 -1.22 6.06 2.25
N LEU A 26 -0.89 5.60 3.46
CA LEU A 26 -1.54 4.42 4.05
C LEU A 26 -3.02 4.71 4.36
N ASP A 27 -3.31 5.89 4.91
CA ASP A 27 -4.68 6.36 5.18
C ASP A 27 -5.49 6.45 3.89
N GLU A 28 -4.91 6.98 2.82
CA GLU A 28 -5.52 7.06 1.50
C GLU A 28 -5.80 5.65 0.93
N ALA A 29 -4.82 4.75 1.00
CA ALA A 29 -5.01 3.37 0.52
C ALA A 29 -6.14 2.63 1.27
N ALA A 30 -6.25 2.82 2.58
CA ALA A 30 -7.33 2.26 3.39
C ALA A 30 -8.69 2.89 3.04
N THR A 31 -8.73 4.21 2.90
CA THR A 31 -9.94 4.97 2.54
C THR A 31 -10.49 4.55 1.18
N LEU A 32 -9.63 4.47 0.16
CA LEU A 32 -10.01 4.02 -1.18
C LEU A 32 -10.54 2.60 -1.16
N PHE A 33 -9.88 1.68 -0.45
CA PHE A 33 -10.33 0.30 -0.35
C PHE A 33 -11.72 0.19 0.28
N LEU A 34 -11.93 0.88 1.40
CA LEU A 34 -13.19 0.83 2.15
C LEU A 34 -14.34 1.53 1.41
N ASN A 35 -14.05 2.47 0.51
CA ASN A 35 -15.04 3.19 -0.30
C ASN A 35 -15.21 2.63 -1.73
N GLY A 36 -14.68 1.44 -2.02
CA GLY A 36 -14.97 0.73 -3.27
C GLY A 36 -14.03 1.06 -4.44
N GLU A 37 -12.86 1.61 -4.16
CA GLU A 37 -11.79 1.90 -5.13
C GLU A 37 -10.55 0.99 -4.96
N PRO A 38 -10.69 -0.35 -5.08
CA PRO A 38 -9.62 -1.28 -4.74
C PRO A 38 -8.45 -1.24 -5.73
N GLU A 39 -8.65 -0.78 -6.97
CA GLU A 39 -7.57 -0.61 -7.94
C GLU A 39 -6.54 0.43 -7.50
N MET A 40 -7.02 1.62 -7.13
CA MET A 40 -6.15 2.70 -6.67
C MET A 40 -5.50 2.35 -5.33
N SER A 41 -6.25 1.73 -4.41
CA SER A 41 -5.68 1.20 -3.17
C SER A 41 -4.51 0.25 -3.41
N ARG A 42 -4.64 -0.72 -4.33
CA ARG A 42 -3.54 -1.65 -4.67
C ARG A 42 -2.31 -0.93 -5.19
N ILE A 43 -2.48 0.08 -6.04
CA ILE A 43 -1.37 0.85 -6.61
C ILE A 43 -0.63 1.59 -5.50
N ILE A 44 -1.34 2.27 -4.60
CA ILE A 44 -0.73 2.99 -3.47
C ILE A 44 -0.03 2.02 -2.52
N LEU A 45 -0.66 0.90 -2.17
CA LEU A 45 -0.04 -0.15 -1.35
C LEU A 45 1.24 -0.69 -2.00
N ARG A 46 1.26 -0.84 -3.33
CA ARG A 46 2.46 -1.26 -4.06
C ARG A 46 3.60 -0.27 -3.89
N ASP A 47 3.30 1.01 -4.03
CA ASP A 47 4.29 2.07 -3.94
C ASP A 47 4.79 2.23 -2.49
N LEU A 48 3.91 2.11 -1.50
CA LEU A 48 4.27 2.03 -0.08
C LEU A 48 5.16 0.82 0.23
N VAL A 49 4.83 -0.37 -0.26
CA VAL A 49 5.68 -1.56 -0.07
C VAL A 49 7.07 -1.33 -0.66
N ASN A 50 7.16 -0.75 -1.86
CA ASN A 50 8.46 -0.44 -2.47
C ASN A 50 9.29 0.56 -1.64
N ALA A 51 8.65 1.59 -1.07
CA ALA A 51 9.33 2.64 -0.33
C ALA A 51 9.64 2.29 1.14
N THR A 52 9.03 1.25 1.70
CA THR A 52 9.09 0.98 3.16
C THR A 52 9.67 -0.40 3.50
N VAL A 53 8.84 -1.45 3.48
CA VAL A 53 9.19 -2.82 3.89
C VAL A 53 9.94 -3.58 2.78
N GLY A 54 9.64 -3.28 1.52
CA GLY A 54 10.14 -4.01 0.35
C GLY A 54 9.44 -5.36 0.15
N PHE A 55 9.33 -5.79 -1.11
CA PHE A 55 8.63 -7.03 -1.47
C PHE A 55 9.32 -8.29 -0.95
N GLU A 56 10.65 -8.30 -0.82
CA GLU A 56 11.38 -9.46 -0.30
C GLU A 56 11.18 -9.65 1.21
N ALA A 57 11.09 -8.58 1.99
CA ALA A 57 10.78 -8.69 3.42
C ALA A 57 9.31 -9.07 3.63
N LEU A 58 8.40 -8.42 2.89
CA LEU A 58 6.98 -8.76 2.90
C LEU A 58 6.75 -10.22 2.50
N ALA A 59 7.51 -10.76 1.55
CA ALA A 59 7.45 -12.17 1.16
C ALA A 59 7.76 -13.12 2.32
N ARG A 60 8.76 -12.79 3.14
CA ARG A 60 9.12 -13.57 4.33
C ARG A 60 8.03 -13.50 5.39
N GLU A 61 7.48 -12.33 5.63
CA GLU A 61 6.43 -12.12 6.65
C GLU A 61 5.10 -12.78 6.28
N THR A 62 4.74 -12.74 5.00
CA THR A 62 3.46 -13.29 4.50
C THR A 62 3.55 -14.76 4.08
N ALA A 63 4.75 -15.36 4.09
CA ALA A 63 5.03 -16.66 3.50
C ALA A 63 4.51 -16.78 2.05
N LYS A 64 4.61 -15.68 1.27
CA LYS A 64 4.22 -15.63 -0.15
C LYS A 64 5.41 -15.26 -1.02
N PRO A 65 5.53 -15.83 -2.24
CA PRO A 65 6.56 -15.40 -3.16
C PRO A 65 6.43 -13.91 -3.52
N SER A 66 7.55 -13.19 -3.51
CA SER A 66 7.66 -11.77 -3.91
C SER A 66 6.97 -11.48 -5.26
N LYS A 67 7.18 -12.34 -6.27
CA LYS A 67 6.50 -12.26 -7.57
C LYS A 67 4.97 -12.31 -7.48
N SER A 68 4.42 -13.08 -6.53
CA SER A 68 2.99 -13.15 -6.30
C SER A 68 2.46 -11.86 -5.69
N LEU A 69 3.18 -11.30 -4.71
CA LEU A 69 2.82 -10.03 -4.07
C LEU A 69 2.84 -8.87 -5.08
N HIS A 70 3.84 -8.80 -5.96
CA HIS A 70 3.87 -7.82 -7.05
C HIS A 70 2.65 -7.94 -7.97
N ARG A 71 2.23 -9.17 -8.32
CA ARG A 71 1.03 -9.40 -9.14
C ARG A 71 -0.25 -9.02 -8.39
N MET A 72 -0.35 -9.38 -7.11
CA MET A 72 -1.48 -9.05 -6.24
C MET A 72 -1.68 -7.54 -6.11
N LEU A 73 -0.61 -6.75 -6.00
CA LEU A 73 -0.66 -5.30 -5.87
C LEU A 73 -0.58 -4.56 -7.22
N SER A 74 -0.85 -5.23 -8.34
CA SER A 74 -0.99 -4.59 -9.65
C SER A 74 -2.38 -3.96 -9.81
N ALA A 75 -2.55 -3.09 -10.83
CA ALA A 75 -3.82 -2.46 -11.15
C ALA A 75 -4.96 -3.49 -11.33
N SER A 76 -4.68 -4.59 -12.05
CA SER A 76 -5.61 -5.72 -12.24
C SER A 76 -5.42 -6.87 -11.23
N GLY A 77 -4.63 -6.63 -10.18
CA GLY A 77 -4.35 -7.63 -9.15
C GLY A 77 -5.56 -7.92 -8.27
N ASN A 78 -5.52 -9.07 -7.59
CA ASN A 78 -6.57 -9.48 -6.67
C ASN A 78 -5.97 -10.21 -5.46
N PRO A 79 -5.50 -9.46 -4.43
CA PRO A 79 -5.10 -10.07 -3.17
C PRO A 79 -6.34 -10.66 -2.48
N SER A 80 -6.22 -11.86 -1.91
CA SER A 80 -7.25 -12.32 -0.98
C SER A 80 -7.30 -11.41 0.26
N MET A 81 -8.42 -11.43 0.99
CA MET A 81 -8.58 -10.69 2.24
C MET A 81 -7.42 -10.92 3.22
N ASP A 82 -7.01 -12.19 3.42
CA ASP A 82 -5.89 -12.53 4.31
C ASP A 82 -4.56 -11.92 3.86
N ASN A 83 -4.29 -11.95 2.55
CA ASN A 83 -3.06 -11.35 2.01
C ASN A 83 -3.11 -9.83 2.15
N LEU A 84 -4.26 -9.21 1.90
CA LEU A 84 -4.43 -7.77 2.06
C LEU A 84 -4.24 -7.34 3.51
N ALA A 85 -4.84 -8.06 4.46
CA ALA A 85 -4.68 -7.83 5.89
C ALA A 85 -3.20 -7.95 6.32
N ALA A 86 -2.50 -8.97 5.82
CA ALA A 86 -1.07 -9.15 6.12
C ALA A 86 -0.20 -8.03 5.52
N ILE A 87 -0.53 -7.54 4.32
CA ILE A 87 0.14 -6.39 3.71
C ILE A 87 -0.05 -5.12 4.56
N PHE A 88 -1.29 -4.82 4.96
CA PHE A 88 -1.57 -3.69 5.86
C PHE A 88 -0.84 -3.84 7.18
N ALA A 89 -0.81 -5.04 7.77
CA ALA A 89 -0.10 -5.30 9.02
C ALA A 89 1.41 -5.03 8.91
N ALA A 90 2.05 -5.51 7.83
CA ALA A 90 3.47 -5.29 7.58
C ALA A 90 3.82 -3.80 7.43
N ILE A 91 3.04 -3.06 6.64
CA ILE A 91 3.26 -1.62 6.43
C ILE A 91 3.03 -0.86 7.75
N ARG A 92 1.96 -1.15 8.48
CA ARG A 92 1.69 -0.55 9.79
C ARG A 92 2.80 -0.78 10.79
N ALA A 93 3.30 -2.01 10.88
CA ALA A 93 4.40 -2.36 11.77
C ALA A 93 5.67 -1.60 11.39
N LYS A 94 5.96 -1.49 10.08
CA LYS A 94 7.11 -0.74 9.56
C LYS A 94 7.02 0.77 9.85
N LEU A 95 5.82 1.35 9.77
CA LEU A 95 5.59 2.77 10.03
C LEU A 95 5.37 3.09 11.52
N GLY A 96 5.14 2.09 12.37
CA GLY A 96 4.84 2.28 13.79
C GLY A 96 3.46 2.89 14.05
N VAL A 97 2.47 2.61 13.19
CA VAL A 97 1.13 3.22 13.23
C VAL A 97 0.00 2.20 13.41
N ALA A 98 -1.11 2.67 13.98
CA ALA A 98 -2.38 1.95 14.00
C ALA A 98 -3.35 2.58 13.01
N ILE A 99 -4.30 1.78 12.49
CA ILE A 99 -5.42 2.28 11.69
C ILE A 99 -6.66 2.25 12.56
N GLU A 100 -7.33 3.39 12.67
CA GLU A 100 -8.66 3.52 13.25
C GLU A 100 -9.65 3.84 12.14
N VAL A 101 -10.82 3.19 12.16
CA VAL A 101 -11.83 3.33 11.11
C VAL A 101 -13.09 3.95 11.70
N ARG A 102 -13.63 4.97 11.01
CA ARG A 102 -14.88 5.62 11.35
C ARG A 102 -15.78 5.71 10.12
N ALA A 103 -16.96 5.09 10.20
CA ALA A 103 -18.01 5.32 9.21
C ALA A 103 -18.64 6.70 9.40
N VAL A 104 -18.95 7.37 8.29
CA VAL A 104 -19.62 8.68 8.25
C VAL A 104 -20.88 8.58 7.40
N PRO A 105 -21.86 9.50 7.55
CA PRO A 105 -23.03 9.54 6.67
C PRO A 105 -22.61 9.62 5.19
N ALA A 106 -23.24 8.82 4.33
CA ALA A 106 -23.07 8.94 2.89
C ALA A 106 -23.76 10.23 2.39
N HIS A 107 -23.12 10.94 1.48
CA HIS A 107 -23.66 12.13 0.80
C HIS A 107 -24.10 11.79 -0.62
#